data_AF-A0A842WSX7-F1
#
_entry.id   AF-A0A842WSX7-F1
#
_cell.length_a   1.000
_cell.length_b   1.000
_cell.length_c   1.000
_cell.angle_alpha   90.00
_cell.angle_beta   90.00
_cell.angle_gamma   90.00
#
_symmetry.space_group_name_H-M   'P 1'
#
loop_
_entity.id
_entity.type
_entity.pdbx_description
1 polymer ?
#
loop_
_entity_poly.entity_id
_entity_poly.type
_entity_poly.pdbx_seq_one_letter_code
_entity_poly.pdbx_strand_id
1 'polypeptide(L)'
;MKINDVPIEDTFAEAFPMNMNRTLITAYDAEWARTTALEATGFGTSVIMAPAEAGIEYILDAKTTPDHRPGIRVIFGTMSKKQLEPQLLARIGQCVLTSPTACAYDATPDQRDKYDVGKKLSLFGDGYQVKKGPIDGRILWLIPRMSGTFVIQESFGRTKGVAGGNIIYFCKDVESGMISGRAAVKSIEGVEGAYTPFPGGLVGSGSKPSSKYKSMVASTNEQYCPTIRAMVPDSLVPDESEFVMEIVINGLSEENVAHAMRVAIEEVCKYPGVLRVTAGNFEGKLGKYSISLHELFNTQ
;
A
#
# COMPACT_ATOMS: atom_id res chain seq x y z
N MET A 1 -2.39 -7.80 26.08
CA MET A 1 -1.55 -6.68 26.57
C MET A 1 -2.33 -5.36 26.47
N LYS A 2 -1.75 -4.22 26.87
CA LYS A 2 -2.33 -2.89 26.67
C LYS A 2 -1.29 -1.88 26.18
N ILE A 3 -1.71 -0.93 25.34
CA ILE A 3 -0.91 0.23 24.90
C ILE A 3 -1.77 1.46 25.13
N ASN A 4 -1.29 2.43 25.90
CA ASN A 4 -2.05 3.63 26.30
C ASN A 4 -3.47 3.28 26.80
N ASP A 5 -3.56 2.28 27.70
CA ASP A 5 -4.79 1.71 28.26
C ASP A 5 -5.73 1.00 27.27
N VAL A 6 -5.46 1.05 25.96
CA VAL A 6 -6.19 0.31 24.93
C VAL A 6 -5.79 -1.16 24.95
N PRO A 7 -6.73 -2.11 25.17
CA PRO A 7 -6.47 -3.54 25.06
C PRO A 7 -6.06 -3.93 23.64
N ILE A 8 -4.97 -4.71 23.54
CA ILE A 8 -4.55 -5.36 22.31
C ILE A 8 -4.82 -6.86 22.46
N GLU A 9 -5.65 -7.41 21.57
CA GLU A 9 -6.00 -8.82 21.57
C GLU A 9 -4.79 -9.70 21.27
N ASP A 10 -4.74 -10.86 21.92
CA ASP A 10 -3.72 -11.88 21.67
C ASP A 10 -4.10 -12.69 20.43
N THR A 11 -3.79 -12.12 19.27
CA THR A 11 -4.14 -12.65 17.96
C THR A 11 -3.08 -12.24 16.94
N PHE A 12 -3.27 -12.61 15.68
CA PHE A 12 -2.37 -12.31 14.59
C PHE A 12 -3.12 -11.82 13.34
N ALA A 13 -2.41 -11.06 12.50
CA ALA A 13 -2.83 -10.76 11.14
C ALA A 13 -2.31 -11.84 10.19
N GLU A 14 -3.17 -12.35 9.32
CA GLU A 14 -2.79 -13.37 8.32
C GLU A 14 -2.56 -12.73 6.95
N ALA A 15 -1.34 -12.87 6.43
CA ALA A 15 -0.90 -12.18 5.22
C ALA A 15 -0.37 -13.14 4.14
N PHE A 16 -0.24 -12.61 2.92
CA PHE A 16 -0.06 -13.38 1.68
C PHE A 16 1.18 -12.93 0.89
N PRO A 17 1.84 -13.84 0.16
CA PRO A 17 2.94 -13.44 -0.72
C PRO A 17 2.43 -12.65 -1.92
N MET A 18 3.12 -11.55 -2.26
CA MET A 18 2.77 -10.66 -3.36
C MET A 18 3.98 -10.42 -4.28
N ASN A 19 3.76 -10.13 -5.57
CA ASN A 19 4.83 -9.65 -6.46
C ASN A 19 4.78 -8.14 -6.50
N MET A 20 5.88 -7.49 -6.18
CA MET A 20 5.92 -6.04 -6.02
C MET A 20 7.01 -5.38 -6.86
N ASN A 21 6.76 -4.15 -7.25
CA ASN A 21 7.74 -3.22 -7.79
C ASN A 21 7.67 -1.92 -6.96
N ARG A 22 8.83 -1.35 -6.65
CA ARG A 22 8.94 -0.02 -6.06
C ARG A 22 9.42 0.95 -7.12
N THR A 23 8.59 1.93 -7.45
CA THR A 23 8.86 2.98 -8.42
C THR A 23 9.05 4.31 -7.70
N LEU A 24 10.08 5.05 -8.07
CA LEU A 24 10.28 6.44 -7.70
C LEU A 24 9.72 7.34 -8.80
N ILE A 25 8.81 8.24 -8.43
CA ILE A 25 8.27 9.29 -9.29
C ILE A 25 8.83 10.62 -8.80
N THR A 26 9.60 11.33 -9.62
CA THR A 26 10.05 12.71 -9.31
C THR A 26 9.27 13.71 -10.14
N ALA A 27 9.12 14.94 -9.65
CA ALA A 27 8.38 15.99 -10.37
C ALA A 27 8.91 17.39 -10.06
N TYR A 28 8.21 18.43 -10.52
CA TYR A 28 8.57 19.83 -10.28
C TYR A 28 8.69 20.18 -8.79
N ASP A 29 7.69 19.79 -7.99
CA ASP A 29 7.68 19.92 -6.54
C ASP A 29 7.06 18.68 -5.89
N ALA A 30 7.06 18.64 -4.55
CA ALA A 30 6.55 17.52 -3.78
C ALA A 30 5.03 17.33 -3.94
N GLU A 31 4.28 18.42 -4.09
CA GLU A 31 2.82 18.37 -4.28
C GLU A 31 2.48 17.74 -5.62
N TRP A 32 3.13 18.14 -6.70
CA TRP A 32 2.93 17.59 -8.03
C TRP A 32 3.40 16.13 -8.15
N ALA A 33 4.51 15.80 -7.48
CA ALA A 33 4.95 14.41 -7.38
C ALA A 33 3.89 13.55 -6.68
N ARG A 34 3.28 14.07 -5.61
CA ARG A 34 2.19 13.40 -4.88
C ARG A 34 0.92 13.28 -5.74
N THR A 35 0.52 14.32 -6.46
CA THR A 35 -0.60 14.28 -7.40
C THR A 35 -0.41 13.17 -8.45
N THR A 36 0.79 13.09 -9.02
CA THR A 36 1.13 12.05 -10.01
C THR A 36 1.11 10.64 -9.39
N ALA A 37 1.65 10.50 -8.17
CA ALA A 37 1.66 9.24 -7.44
C ALA A 37 0.25 8.76 -7.08
N LEU A 38 -0.63 9.66 -6.64
CA LEU A 38 -2.04 9.35 -6.36
C LEU A 38 -2.75 8.83 -7.61
N GLU A 39 -2.60 9.50 -8.75
CA GLU A 39 -3.18 9.06 -10.02
C GLU A 39 -2.64 7.67 -10.42
N ALA A 40 -1.32 7.47 -10.36
CA ALA A 40 -0.69 6.21 -10.73
C ALA A 40 -1.10 5.04 -9.83
N THR A 41 -1.40 5.30 -8.55
CA THR A 41 -1.79 4.29 -7.56
C THR A 41 -3.32 4.15 -7.41
N GLY A 42 -4.10 5.04 -8.01
CA GLY A 42 -5.56 5.04 -8.01
C GLY A 42 -6.16 3.76 -8.60
N PHE A 43 -7.40 3.45 -8.22
CA PHE A 43 -8.04 2.16 -8.54
C PHE A 43 -7.11 0.97 -8.28
N GLY A 44 -6.51 0.96 -7.08
CA GLY A 44 -5.46 0.03 -6.66
C GLY A 44 -5.67 -0.50 -5.25
N THR A 45 -6.92 -0.75 -4.84
CA THR A 45 -7.25 -1.04 -3.44
C THR A 45 -7.12 -2.51 -3.06
N SER A 46 -7.65 -3.43 -3.87
CA SER A 46 -7.61 -4.86 -3.59
C SER A 46 -7.61 -5.68 -4.87
N VAL A 47 -6.70 -6.63 -4.99
CA VAL A 47 -6.60 -7.53 -6.15
C VAL A 47 -7.80 -8.47 -6.33
N ILE A 48 -8.78 -8.44 -5.42
CA ILE A 48 -10.06 -9.14 -5.58
C ILE A 48 -10.81 -8.61 -6.81
N MET A 49 -10.80 -7.29 -7.05
CA MET A 49 -11.46 -6.67 -8.21
C MET A 49 -10.75 -5.45 -8.80
N ALA A 50 -9.75 -4.88 -8.11
CA ALA A 50 -8.85 -3.89 -8.70
C ALA A 50 -7.75 -4.61 -9.50
N PRO A 51 -7.22 -3.98 -10.56
CA PRO A 51 -6.21 -4.60 -11.42
C PRO A 51 -4.83 -4.75 -10.75
N ALA A 52 -4.59 -4.05 -9.64
CA ALA A 52 -3.41 -4.15 -8.78
C ALA A 52 -3.79 -3.72 -7.35
N GLU A 53 -2.89 -3.98 -6.40
CA GLU A 53 -2.81 -3.22 -5.15
C GLU A 53 -1.68 -2.20 -5.28
N ALA A 54 -1.92 -0.93 -4.98
CA ALA A 54 -0.95 0.12 -5.17
C ALA A 54 -1.11 1.23 -4.14
N GLY A 55 -0.01 1.90 -3.80
CA GLY A 55 -0.07 3.05 -2.90
C GLY A 55 1.24 3.78 -2.77
N ILE A 56 1.16 4.93 -2.10
CA ILE A 56 2.31 5.74 -1.71
C ILE A 56 3.01 5.06 -0.54
N GLU A 57 4.33 4.91 -0.66
CA GLU A 57 5.19 4.38 0.40
C GLU A 57 5.85 5.51 1.17
N TYR A 58 6.55 6.42 0.48
CA TYR A 58 7.44 7.36 1.15
C TYR A 58 7.70 8.62 0.32
N ILE A 59 7.89 9.76 0.99
CA ILE A 59 8.23 11.05 0.38
C ILE A 59 9.74 11.29 0.47
N LEU A 60 10.38 11.61 -0.65
CA LEU A 60 11.82 11.85 -0.74
C LEU A 60 12.11 13.32 -1.01
N ASP A 61 13.15 13.81 -0.34
CA ASP A 61 13.72 15.11 -0.65
C ASP A 61 14.47 15.09 -2.00
N ALA A 62 14.76 16.28 -2.52
CA ALA A 62 15.50 16.43 -3.76
C ALA A 62 16.97 15.96 -3.66
N LYS A 63 17.54 15.77 -2.47
CA LYS A 63 18.96 15.40 -2.32
C LYS A 63 19.19 13.91 -2.55
N THR A 64 18.15 13.11 -2.36
CA THR A 64 18.20 11.65 -2.39
C THR A 64 17.68 11.03 -3.70
N THR A 65 17.21 11.85 -4.64
CA THR A 65 16.67 11.40 -5.93
C THR A 65 17.68 11.51 -7.08
N PRO A 66 17.59 10.65 -8.12
CA PRO A 66 18.58 10.60 -9.20
C PRO A 66 18.69 11.87 -10.06
N ASP A 67 17.65 12.70 -10.11
CA ASP A 67 17.60 13.92 -10.91
C ASP A 67 17.55 15.19 -10.06
N HIS A 68 17.81 15.08 -8.77
CA HIS A 68 17.82 16.16 -7.80
C HIS A 68 16.51 16.94 -7.69
N ARG A 69 15.38 16.25 -7.83
CA ARG A 69 14.04 16.82 -7.68
C ARG A 69 13.22 16.11 -6.60
N PRO A 70 12.24 16.77 -5.96
CA PRO A 70 11.36 16.09 -5.02
C PRO A 70 10.69 14.86 -5.65
N GLY A 71 10.51 13.80 -4.86
CA GLY A 71 9.96 12.55 -5.36
C GLY A 71 9.13 11.77 -4.36
N ILE A 72 8.35 10.83 -4.88
CA ILE A 72 7.49 9.93 -4.14
C ILE A 72 7.82 8.51 -4.57
N ARG A 73 8.09 7.63 -3.59
CA ARG A 73 8.10 6.19 -3.83
C ARG A 73 6.67 5.67 -3.77
N VAL A 74 6.32 4.88 -4.78
CA VAL A 74 5.07 4.12 -4.83
C VAL A 74 5.40 2.65 -5.00
N ILE A 75 4.52 1.79 -4.47
CA ILE A 75 4.63 0.35 -4.64
C ILE A 75 3.42 -0.13 -5.44
N PHE A 76 3.68 -1.00 -6.43
CA PHE A 76 2.66 -1.72 -7.19
C PHE A 76 2.77 -3.21 -6.88
N GLY A 77 1.66 -3.84 -6.53
CA GLY A 77 1.54 -5.23 -6.13
C GLY A 77 0.53 -6.00 -6.98
N THR A 78 0.87 -7.24 -7.37
CA THR A 78 -0.04 -8.18 -8.03
C THR A 78 0.21 -9.62 -7.59
N MET A 79 -0.85 -10.45 -7.59
CA MET A 79 -0.76 -11.86 -7.20
C MET A 79 0.17 -12.67 -8.10
N SER A 80 0.21 -12.32 -9.40
CA SER A 80 1.04 -13.01 -10.39
C SER A 80 2.14 -12.11 -10.93
N LYS A 81 3.37 -12.62 -11.02
CA LYS A 81 4.49 -11.93 -11.67
C LYS A 81 4.20 -11.55 -13.14
N LYS A 82 3.28 -12.24 -13.82
CA LYS A 82 2.91 -11.92 -15.20
C LYS A 82 1.98 -10.71 -15.29
N GLN A 83 1.22 -10.40 -14.23
CA GLN A 83 0.30 -9.27 -14.19
C GLN A 83 1.00 -7.97 -13.80
N LEU A 84 2.17 -8.03 -13.15
CA LEU A 84 2.86 -6.84 -12.68
C LEU A 84 3.34 -5.95 -13.84
N GLU A 85 3.98 -6.50 -14.88
CA GLU A 85 4.48 -5.70 -16.00
C GLU A 85 3.37 -4.93 -16.74
N PRO A 86 2.22 -5.54 -17.11
CA PRO A 86 1.10 -4.79 -17.67
C PRO A 86 0.63 -3.63 -16.78
N GLN A 87 0.61 -3.81 -15.46
CA GLN A 87 0.23 -2.75 -14.52
C GLN A 87 1.25 -1.63 -14.48
N LEU A 88 2.55 -1.94 -14.49
CA LEU A 88 3.60 -0.93 -14.57
C LEU A 88 3.51 -0.14 -15.89
N LEU A 89 3.35 -0.82 -17.03
CA LEU A 89 3.20 -0.18 -18.34
C LEU A 89 1.99 0.76 -18.37
N ALA A 90 0.82 0.28 -17.93
CA ALA A 90 -0.41 1.07 -17.95
C ALA A 90 -0.31 2.27 -17.00
N ARG A 91 0.08 2.06 -15.75
CA ARG A 91 0.09 3.12 -14.73
C ARG A 91 1.19 4.14 -14.97
N ILE A 92 2.41 3.71 -15.32
CA ILE A 92 3.48 4.65 -15.66
C ILE A 92 3.18 5.35 -16.99
N GLY A 93 2.69 4.63 -18.00
CA GLY A 93 2.40 5.19 -19.32
C GLY A 93 1.20 6.14 -19.37
N GLN A 94 0.16 5.91 -18.54
CA GLN A 94 -1.07 6.71 -18.58
C GLN A 94 -1.19 7.73 -17.45
N CYS A 95 -0.40 7.60 -16.37
CA CYS A 95 -0.46 8.52 -15.23
C CYS A 95 0.85 9.31 -15.04
N VAL A 96 2.02 8.69 -15.28
CA VAL A 96 3.32 9.34 -15.04
C VAL A 96 3.86 10.02 -16.30
N LEU A 97 3.86 9.33 -17.44
CA LEU A 97 4.28 9.90 -18.73
C LEU A 97 3.41 11.09 -19.14
N THR A 98 2.12 11.06 -18.79
CA THR A 98 1.14 12.12 -19.06
C THR A 98 1.25 13.29 -18.07
N SER A 99 1.82 13.07 -16.88
CA SER A 99 2.02 14.14 -15.88
C SER A 99 3.13 15.11 -16.31
N PRO A 100 2.86 16.43 -16.42
CA PRO A 100 3.70 17.41 -17.13
C PRO A 100 5.19 17.39 -16.82
N THR A 101 5.57 17.21 -15.56
CA THR A 101 6.97 17.31 -15.11
C THR A 101 7.50 15.99 -14.56
N ALA A 102 6.68 14.94 -14.52
CA ALA A 102 7.05 13.72 -13.84
C ALA A 102 8.14 12.94 -14.59
N CYS A 103 8.98 12.20 -13.86
CA CYS A 103 9.93 11.19 -14.37
C CYS A 103 9.81 9.92 -13.52
N ALA A 104 10.22 8.77 -14.07
CA ALA A 104 10.05 7.48 -13.40
C ALA A 104 11.37 6.69 -13.32
N TYR A 105 11.74 6.27 -12.12
CA TYR A 105 12.94 5.48 -11.86
C TYR A 105 12.59 4.23 -11.07
N ASP A 106 13.32 3.14 -11.30
CA ASP A 106 13.19 1.95 -10.48
C ASP A 106 13.91 2.15 -9.14
N ALA A 107 13.27 1.72 -8.06
CA ALA A 107 13.81 1.73 -6.71
C ALA A 107 13.62 0.37 -6.02
N THR A 108 13.31 -0.69 -6.77
CA THR A 108 13.02 -2.02 -6.23
C THR A 108 14.27 -2.67 -5.62
N PRO A 109 14.27 -3.03 -4.32
CA PRO A 109 15.36 -3.79 -3.70
C PRO A 109 15.30 -5.28 -4.06
N ASP A 110 16.42 -5.99 -3.90
CA ASP A 110 16.52 -7.45 -4.01
C ASP A 110 15.82 -8.06 -5.24
N GLN A 111 16.08 -7.43 -6.39
CA GLN A 111 15.38 -7.73 -7.64
C GLN A 111 15.54 -9.21 -8.02
N ARG A 112 14.40 -9.88 -8.20
CA ARG A 112 14.30 -11.27 -8.63
C ARG A 112 14.14 -11.40 -10.14
N ASP A 113 13.40 -10.47 -10.75
CA ASP A 113 13.21 -10.33 -12.19
C ASP A 113 13.27 -8.84 -12.55
N LYS A 114 13.35 -8.52 -13.84
CA LYS A 114 13.22 -7.15 -14.37
C LYS A 114 12.28 -7.13 -15.57
N TYR A 115 11.63 -5.98 -15.78
CA TYR A 115 10.75 -5.70 -16.90
C TYR A 115 11.23 -4.47 -17.65
N ASP A 116 11.24 -4.54 -18.99
CA ASP A 116 11.71 -3.47 -19.87
C ASP A 116 10.65 -2.36 -20.06
N VAL A 117 10.08 -1.87 -18.97
CA VAL A 117 8.97 -0.91 -18.96
C VAL A 117 9.35 0.39 -19.67
N GLY A 118 10.48 0.99 -19.32
CA GLY A 118 10.93 2.24 -19.95
C GLY A 118 11.27 2.07 -21.42
N LYS A 119 11.91 0.96 -21.79
CA LYS A 119 12.17 0.64 -23.21
C LYS A 119 10.87 0.51 -24.01
N LYS A 120 9.86 -0.19 -23.48
CA LYS A 120 8.56 -0.32 -24.15
C LYS A 120 7.84 1.03 -24.27
N LEU A 121 7.82 1.83 -23.19
CA LEU A 121 7.22 3.17 -23.22
C LEU A 121 7.99 4.15 -24.11
N SER A 122 9.29 3.93 -24.35
CA SER A 122 10.11 4.78 -25.21
C SER A 122 9.62 4.84 -26.66
N LEU A 123 8.89 3.81 -27.10
CA LEU A 123 8.29 3.77 -28.44
C LEU A 123 7.24 4.86 -28.65
N PHE A 124 6.66 5.42 -27.58
CA PHE A 124 5.78 6.59 -27.68
C PHE A 124 6.49 7.80 -28.28
N GLY A 125 7.83 7.87 -28.20
CA GLY A 125 8.62 8.93 -28.83
C GLY A 125 8.68 8.87 -30.36
N ASP A 126 8.09 7.86 -31.00
CA ASP A 126 7.94 7.74 -32.46
C ASP A 126 9.24 7.96 -33.27
N GLY A 127 10.34 7.41 -32.75
CA GLY A 127 11.68 7.52 -33.37
C GLY A 127 12.51 8.70 -32.91
N TYR A 128 11.94 9.63 -32.13
CA TYR A 128 12.63 10.79 -31.57
C TYR A 128 13.18 10.56 -30.16
N GLN A 129 12.89 9.40 -29.54
CA GLN A 129 13.42 9.04 -28.23
C GLN A 129 14.93 8.80 -28.27
N VAL A 130 15.64 9.21 -27.21
CA VAL A 130 17.08 9.00 -27.06
C VAL A 130 17.36 8.08 -25.89
N LYS A 131 18.18 7.06 -26.12
CA LYS A 131 18.74 6.21 -25.06
C LYS A 131 20.02 6.86 -24.52
N LYS A 132 20.13 7.00 -23.19
CA LYS A 132 21.34 7.51 -22.50
C LYS A 132 21.77 6.57 -21.38
N GLY A 133 23.07 6.62 -21.07
CA GLY A 133 23.66 5.96 -19.92
C GLY A 133 24.53 4.73 -20.24
N PRO A 134 25.04 4.07 -19.19
CA PRO A 134 24.66 4.25 -17.79
C PRO A 134 25.05 5.62 -17.21
N ILE A 135 24.13 6.27 -16.48
CA ILE A 135 24.34 7.47 -15.64
C ILE A 135 24.00 7.02 -14.23
N ASP A 136 24.96 7.05 -13.30
CA ASP A 136 24.82 6.53 -11.94
C ASP A 136 24.23 5.11 -11.89
N GLY A 137 24.70 4.26 -12.81
CA GLY A 137 24.24 2.87 -12.94
C GLY A 137 22.86 2.70 -13.62
N ARG A 138 22.24 3.78 -14.10
CA ARG A 138 20.91 3.75 -14.74
C ARG A 138 21.00 3.97 -16.24
N ILE A 139 20.34 3.11 -17.00
CA ILE A 139 20.07 3.35 -18.42
C ILE A 139 18.73 4.08 -18.51
N LEU A 140 18.70 5.21 -19.20
CA LEU A 140 17.55 6.11 -19.27
C LEU A 140 17.07 6.26 -20.71
N TRP A 141 15.76 6.41 -20.88
CA TRP A 141 15.13 6.84 -22.11
C TRP A 141 14.61 8.27 -21.91
N LEU A 142 14.95 9.13 -22.87
CA LEU A 142 14.48 10.51 -22.97
C LEU A 142 13.44 10.54 -24.08
N ILE A 143 12.18 10.72 -23.70
CA ILE A 143 11.02 10.65 -24.61
C ILE A 143 10.47 12.07 -24.79
N PRO A 144 10.50 12.64 -26.00
CA PRO A 144 9.88 13.94 -26.26
C PRO A 144 8.38 13.92 -25.99
N ARG A 145 7.86 14.97 -25.35
CA ARG A 145 6.44 15.22 -25.10
C ARG A 145 6.15 16.73 -25.09
N MET A 146 4.88 17.12 -25.10
CA MET A 146 4.50 18.55 -25.15
C MET A 146 5.14 19.42 -24.05
N SER A 147 5.22 18.89 -22.82
CA SER A 147 5.83 19.58 -21.68
C SER A 147 7.36 19.44 -21.59
N GLY A 148 8.01 18.97 -22.65
CA GLY A 148 9.47 18.81 -22.71
C GLY A 148 9.89 17.34 -22.86
N THR A 149 10.67 16.82 -21.92
CA THR A 149 11.18 15.43 -21.97
C THR A 149 10.65 14.64 -20.80
N PHE A 150 10.08 13.46 -21.09
CA PHE A 150 9.83 12.44 -20.08
C PHE A 150 11.06 11.56 -19.95
N VAL A 151 11.66 11.52 -18.75
CA VAL A 151 12.80 10.65 -18.45
C VAL A 151 12.30 9.41 -17.71
N ILE A 152 12.67 8.23 -18.20
CA ILE A 152 12.31 6.96 -17.60
C ILE A 152 13.47 5.97 -17.64
N GLN A 153 13.68 5.24 -16.54
CA GLN A 153 14.66 4.16 -16.52
C GLN A 153 14.26 2.99 -17.43
N GLU A 154 15.22 2.37 -18.12
CA GLU A 154 15.00 1.28 -19.08
C GLU A 154 14.21 0.10 -18.48
N SER A 155 14.66 -0.39 -17.33
CA SER A 155 14.06 -1.57 -16.69
C SER A 155 13.66 -1.31 -15.24
N PHE A 156 12.56 -1.95 -14.84
CA PHE A 156 11.95 -1.89 -13.52
C PHE A 156 11.98 -3.27 -12.86
N GLY A 157 12.41 -3.34 -11.60
CA GLY A 157 12.61 -4.60 -10.89
C GLY A 157 11.33 -5.21 -10.35
N ARG A 158 11.38 -6.50 -10.09
CA ARG A 158 10.34 -7.25 -9.35
C ARG A 158 10.95 -7.85 -8.10
N THR A 159 10.30 -7.69 -6.96
CA THR A 159 10.62 -8.42 -5.73
C THR A 159 9.42 -9.26 -5.26
N LYS A 160 9.63 -10.05 -4.21
CA LYS A 160 8.55 -10.71 -3.46
C LYS A 160 8.30 -9.91 -2.20
N GLY A 161 7.06 -9.49 -2.00
CA GLY A 161 6.60 -8.80 -0.80
C GLY A 161 5.51 -9.59 -0.08
N VAL A 162 4.87 -8.90 0.86
CA VAL A 162 3.81 -9.38 1.73
C VAL A 162 2.61 -8.44 1.61
N ALA A 163 1.41 -8.98 1.47
CA ALA A 163 0.17 -8.22 1.39
C ALA A 163 -0.85 -8.72 2.40
N GLY A 164 -1.67 -7.82 2.95
CA GLY A 164 -2.75 -8.19 3.87
C GLY A 164 -2.37 -8.22 5.35
N GLY A 165 -1.20 -7.72 5.74
CA GLY A 165 -0.99 -7.39 7.16
C GLY A 165 -2.04 -6.36 7.55
N ASN A 166 -2.65 -6.47 8.73
CA ASN A 166 -3.77 -5.62 9.06
C ASN A 166 -3.92 -5.40 10.57
N ILE A 167 -4.61 -4.31 10.91
CA ILE A 167 -5.18 -4.13 12.23
C ILE A 167 -6.65 -3.75 12.07
N ILE A 168 -7.49 -4.24 12.98
CA ILE A 168 -8.88 -3.85 13.12
C ILE A 168 -9.02 -3.20 14.48
N TYR A 169 -9.64 -2.03 14.56
CA TYR A 169 -9.80 -1.33 15.82
C TYR A 169 -11.22 -0.81 15.98
N PHE A 170 -11.68 -0.91 17.23
CA PHE A 170 -13.05 -0.59 17.63
C PHE A 170 -13.05 0.80 18.23
N CYS A 171 -13.89 1.67 17.71
CA CYS A 171 -13.99 3.06 18.12
C CYS A 171 -15.38 3.34 18.70
N LYS A 172 -15.42 4.26 19.66
CA LYS A 172 -16.68 4.76 20.24
C LYS A 172 -17.59 5.37 19.17
N ASP A 173 -17.01 6.13 18.24
CA ASP A 173 -17.72 6.86 17.21
C ASP A 173 -16.86 7.09 15.96
N VAL A 174 -17.49 7.64 14.92
CA VAL A 174 -16.86 7.95 13.62
C VAL A 174 -15.71 8.94 13.78
N GLU A 175 -15.84 9.95 14.65
CA GLU A 175 -14.83 10.99 14.83
C GLU A 175 -13.54 10.41 15.40
N SER A 176 -13.66 9.64 16.48
CA SER A 176 -12.55 8.93 17.11
C SER A 176 -11.83 8.01 16.12
N GLY A 177 -12.60 7.23 15.35
CA GLY A 177 -12.07 6.38 14.29
C GLY A 177 -11.34 7.15 13.21
N MET A 178 -11.98 8.14 12.59
CA MET A 178 -11.38 8.87 11.45
C MET A 178 -10.16 9.71 11.83
N ILE A 179 -10.10 10.27 13.04
CA ILE A 179 -8.93 11.02 13.50
C ILE A 179 -7.75 10.06 13.75
N SER A 180 -7.97 9.00 14.53
CA SER A 180 -6.92 8.00 14.84
C SER A 180 -6.42 7.29 13.59
N GLY A 181 -7.32 6.86 12.70
CA GLY A 181 -6.96 6.18 11.45
C GLY A 181 -6.10 7.03 10.52
N ARG A 182 -6.48 8.30 10.31
CA ARG A 182 -5.68 9.22 9.47
C ARG A 182 -4.30 9.48 10.06
N ALA A 183 -4.20 9.57 11.39
CA ALA A 183 -2.90 9.70 12.07
C ALA A 183 -2.04 8.45 11.89
N ALA A 184 -2.63 7.26 12.02
CA ALA A 184 -1.94 5.99 11.81
C ALA A 184 -1.44 5.84 10.37
N VAL A 185 -2.27 6.12 9.35
CA VAL A 185 -1.86 6.09 7.94
C VAL A 185 -0.71 7.07 7.67
N LYS A 186 -0.79 8.30 8.20
CA LYS A 186 0.30 9.28 8.08
C LYS A 186 1.59 8.79 8.74
N SER A 187 1.49 8.06 9.85
CA SER A 187 2.65 7.48 10.53
C SER A 187 3.25 6.32 9.74
N ILE A 188 2.41 5.51 9.06
CA ILE A 188 2.85 4.45 8.14
C ILE A 188 3.57 5.02 6.92
N GLU A 189 3.19 6.19 6.40
CA GLU A 189 3.94 6.88 5.31
C GLU A 189 5.39 7.23 5.74
N GLY A 190 5.73 7.14 7.03
CA GLY A 190 7.09 7.24 7.57
C GLY A 190 7.86 5.92 7.64
N VAL A 191 7.25 4.78 7.26
CA VAL A 191 7.85 3.45 7.32
C VAL A 191 8.26 3.01 5.91
N GLU A 192 9.57 3.00 5.64
CA GLU A 192 10.08 2.54 4.36
C GLU A 192 9.66 1.09 4.06
N GLY A 193 9.29 0.84 2.81
CA GLY A 193 8.90 -0.47 2.31
C GLY A 193 7.48 -0.91 2.67
N ALA A 194 6.62 -0.08 3.27
CA ALA A 194 5.23 -0.38 3.56
C ALA A 194 4.27 0.65 2.93
N TYR A 195 3.03 0.25 2.64
CA TYR A 195 1.98 1.14 2.13
C TYR A 195 0.58 0.61 2.47
N THR A 196 -0.40 1.51 2.47
CA THR A 196 -1.82 1.19 2.69
C THR A 196 -2.63 1.39 1.39
N PRO A 197 -3.13 0.33 0.72
CA PRO A 197 -3.72 0.44 -0.63
C PRO A 197 -5.14 1.01 -0.68
N PHE A 198 -5.85 1.01 0.45
CA PHE A 198 -7.27 1.39 0.48
C PHE A 198 -7.48 2.91 0.45
N PRO A 199 -8.71 3.42 0.22
CA PRO A 199 -8.96 4.85 0.13
C PRO A 199 -8.52 5.60 1.39
N GLY A 200 -7.55 6.51 1.24
CA GLY A 200 -6.95 7.20 2.39
C GLY A 200 -6.22 6.29 3.38
N GLY A 201 -5.90 5.05 2.97
CA GLY A 201 -5.29 4.00 3.77
C GLY A 201 -6.24 3.23 4.69
N LEU A 202 -7.55 3.49 4.61
CA LEU A 202 -8.54 3.01 5.57
C LEU A 202 -9.57 2.10 4.91
N VAL A 203 -9.98 1.04 5.62
CA VAL A 203 -11.01 0.09 5.21
C VAL A 203 -12.23 0.25 6.08
N GLY A 204 -13.32 0.75 5.48
CA GLY A 204 -14.62 0.85 6.14
C GLY A 204 -15.54 -0.35 5.91
N SER A 205 -15.20 -1.25 4.98
CA SER A 205 -16.09 -2.35 4.60
C SER A 205 -15.93 -3.61 5.43
N GLY A 206 -14.68 -4.03 5.71
CA GLY A 206 -14.35 -5.34 6.27
C GLY A 206 -14.85 -6.51 5.40
N SER A 207 -14.04 -7.53 5.14
CA SER A 207 -14.50 -8.66 4.32
C SER A 207 -14.11 -10.01 4.88
N LYS A 208 -14.92 -11.02 4.56
CA LYS A 208 -14.61 -12.42 4.79
C LYS A 208 -14.58 -13.20 3.45
N PRO A 209 -13.80 -14.28 3.35
CA PRO A 209 -13.58 -15.04 2.11
C PRO A 209 -14.72 -16.04 1.86
N SER A 210 -15.94 -15.67 2.21
CA SER A 210 -17.13 -16.50 2.05
C SER A 210 -18.35 -15.63 1.81
N SER A 211 -19.40 -16.22 1.24
CA SER A 211 -20.67 -15.54 0.99
C SER A 211 -21.82 -16.53 1.01
N LYS A 212 -23.00 -16.08 1.45
CA LYS A 212 -24.26 -16.83 1.28
C LYS A 212 -24.70 -16.86 -0.19
N TYR A 213 -24.22 -15.92 -1.00
CA TYR A 213 -24.50 -15.82 -2.43
C TYR A 213 -23.39 -16.49 -3.24
N LYS A 214 -23.72 -17.55 -4.00
CA LYS A 214 -22.76 -18.38 -4.74
C LYS A 214 -21.88 -17.62 -5.74
N SER A 215 -22.32 -16.47 -6.24
CA SER A 215 -21.61 -15.67 -7.23
C SER A 215 -20.51 -14.77 -6.63
N MET A 216 -20.39 -14.71 -5.30
CA MET A 216 -19.50 -13.77 -4.60
C MET A 216 -18.35 -14.52 -3.93
N VAL A 217 -17.12 -14.11 -4.22
CA VAL A 217 -15.89 -14.65 -3.61
C VAL A 217 -15.59 -14.05 -2.23
N ALA A 218 -16.11 -12.86 -1.95
CA ALA A 218 -16.01 -12.18 -0.67
C ALA A 218 -17.34 -11.50 -0.34
N SER A 219 -17.64 -11.36 0.95
CA SER A 219 -18.77 -10.58 1.43
C SER A 219 -18.41 -9.84 2.72
N THR A 220 -19.34 -9.04 3.24
CA THR A 220 -19.14 -8.31 4.50
C THR A 220 -18.77 -9.28 5.63
N ASN A 221 -17.90 -8.82 6.53
CA ASN A 221 -17.60 -9.53 7.76
C ASN A 221 -18.54 -9.05 8.88
N GLU A 222 -19.70 -9.67 8.96
CA GLU A 222 -20.79 -9.33 9.88
C GLU A 222 -20.40 -9.32 11.35
N GLN A 223 -19.38 -10.10 11.74
CA GLN A 223 -18.87 -10.14 13.11
C GLN A 223 -18.33 -8.77 13.55
N TYR A 224 -17.87 -7.95 12.60
CA TYR A 224 -17.32 -6.61 12.85
C TYR A 224 -18.27 -5.47 12.47
N CYS A 225 -19.55 -5.73 12.19
CA CYS A 225 -20.52 -4.70 11.78
C CYS A 225 -21.33 -4.17 12.96
N PRO A 226 -21.12 -2.90 13.41
CA PRO A 226 -21.82 -2.35 14.58
C PRO A 226 -23.34 -2.31 14.41
N THR A 227 -23.83 -1.98 13.22
CA THR A 227 -25.26 -1.78 12.91
C THR A 227 -26.11 -3.03 13.02
N ILE A 228 -25.50 -4.21 12.99
CA ILE A 228 -26.18 -5.51 13.07
C ILE A 228 -25.69 -6.36 14.24
N ARG A 229 -24.94 -5.77 15.20
CA ARG A 229 -24.38 -6.47 16.36
C ARG A 229 -25.41 -7.36 17.07
N ALA A 230 -26.61 -6.84 17.32
CA ALA A 230 -27.69 -7.58 17.99
C ALA A 230 -28.26 -8.76 17.18
N MET A 231 -28.04 -8.80 15.86
CA MET A 231 -28.50 -9.87 14.97
C MET A 231 -27.44 -10.95 14.72
N VAL A 232 -26.18 -10.70 15.08
CA VAL A 232 -25.04 -11.58 14.83
C VAL A 232 -24.62 -12.19 16.18
N PRO A 233 -24.99 -13.45 16.49
CA PRO A 233 -24.79 -14.03 17.83
C PRO A 233 -23.33 -14.08 18.29
N ASP A 234 -22.40 -14.14 17.34
CA ASP A 234 -20.95 -14.19 17.52
C ASP A 234 -20.29 -12.87 17.13
N SER A 235 -21.00 -11.75 17.28
CA SER A 235 -20.41 -10.43 17.01
C SER A 235 -19.20 -10.18 17.90
N LEU A 236 -18.15 -9.64 17.28
CA LEU A 236 -16.92 -9.21 17.93
C LEU A 236 -16.95 -7.72 18.27
N VAL A 237 -18.00 -6.97 17.91
CA VAL A 237 -18.10 -5.53 18.20
C VAL A 237 -18.42 -5.31 19.69
N PRO A 238 -17.61 -4.55 20.46
CA PRO A 238 -17.96 -4.16 21.82
C PRO A 238 -19.26 -3.34 21.88
N ASP A 239 -20.00 -3.43 22.98
CA ASP A 239 -21.28 -2.71 23.13
C ASP A 239 -21.15 -1.18 23.01
N GLU A 240 -20.02 -0.64 23.47
CA GLU A 240 -19.69 0.79 23.46
C GLU A 240 -19.16 1.27 22.09
N SER A 241 -19.02 0.38 21.10
CA SER A 241 -18.42 0.69 19.80
C SER A 241 -19.47 0.87 18.71
N GLU A 242 -19.53 2.09 18.15
CA GLU A 242 -20.42 2.43 17.03
C GLU A 242 -19.68 2.51 15.69
N PHE A 243 -18.36 2.34 15.70
CA PHE A 243 -17.55 2.46 14.50
C PHE A 243 -16.35 1.51 14.54
N VAL A 244 -16.19 0.69 13.49
CA VAL A 244 -15.08 -0.26 13.36
C VAL A 244 -14.34 0.06 12.08
N MET A 245 -13.02 0.05 12.15
CA MET A 245 -12.18 0.33 11.00
C MET A 245 -11.04 -0.66 10.92
N GLU A 246 -10.62 -0.93 9.69
CA GLU A 246 -9.45 -1.76 9.40
C GLU A 246 -8.41 -0.91 8.66
N ILE A 247 -7.12 -1.17 8.94
CA ILE A 247 -5.99 -0.66 8.16
C ILE A 247 -5.29 -1.88 7.58
N VAL A 248 -5.32 -2.01 6.25
CA VAL A 248 -4.57 -3.04 5.52
C VAL A 248 -3.24 -2.45 5.07
N ILE A 249 -2.18 -3.22 5.30
CA ILE A 249 -0.78 -2.86 5.11
C ILE A 249 -0.12 -3.93 4.24
N ASN A 250 0.46 -3.45 3.15
CA ASN A 250 1.29 -4.23 2.26
C ASN A 250 2.74 -3.75 2.38
N GLY A 251 3.71 -4.60 2.08
CA GLY A 251 5.11 -4.21 2.13
C GLY A 251 6.08 -5.13 1.39
N LEU A 252 7.30 -4.64 1.23
CA LEU A 252 8.37 -5.32 0.49
C LEU A 252 8.92 -6.55 1.25
N SER A 253 8.67 -6.64 2.56
CA SER A 253 8.99 -7.79 3.41
C SER A 253 7.99 -7.92 4.54
N GLU A 254 8.02 -9.05 5.24
CA GLU A 254 7.25 -9.27 6.48
C GLU A 254 7.66 -8.28 7.57
N GLU A 255 8.96 -7.98 7.69
CA GLU A 255 9.49 -7.01 8.65
C GLU A 255 8.94 -5.60 8.39
N ASN A 256 8.87 -5.16 7.13
CA ASN A 256 8.29 -3.85 6.80
C ASN A 256 6.81 -3.78 7.20
N VAL A 257 6.05 -4.87 6.96
CA VAL A 257 4.62 -4.94 7.33
C VAL A 257 4.45 -4.96 8.85
N ALA A 258 5.23 -5.79 9.56
CA ALA A 258 5.20 -5.87 11.02
C ALA A 258 5.56 -4.52 11.66
N HIS A 259 6.58 -3.83 11.16
CA HIS A 259 6.94 -2.49 11.64
C HIS A 259 5.82 -1.48 11.41
N ALA A 260 5.21 -1.46 10.22
CA ALA A 260 4.09 -0.59 9.94
C ALA A 260 2.85 -0.90 10.79
N MET A 261 2.57 -2.19 11.06
CA MET A 261 1.52 -2.59 12.00
C MET A 261 1.81 -2.08 13.42
N ARG A 262 3.03 -2.24 13.93
CA ARG A 262 3.46 -1.73 15.24
C ARG A 262 3.21 -0.22 15.35
N VAL A 263 3.69 0.54 14.36
CA VAL A 263 3.52 2.00 14.30
C VAL A 263 2.05 2.39 14.25
N ALA A 264 1.23 1.68 13.45
CA ALA A 264 -0.19 1.95 13.37
C ALA A 264 -0.90 1.74 14.71
N ILE A 265 -0.60 0.65 15.42
CA ILE A 265 -1.18 0.34 16.73
C ILE A 265 -0.77 1.39 17.77
N GLU A 266 0.53 1.71 17.85
CA GLU A 266 1.03 2.75 18.75
C GLU A 266 0.34 4.09 18.50
N GLU A 267 0.11 4.43 17.24
CA GLU A 267 -0.52 5.69 16.86
C GLU A 267 -2.02 5.72 17.20
N VAL A 268 -2.80 4.72 16.80
CA VAL A 268 -4.25 4.71 17.10
C VAL A 268 -4.50 4.71 18.61
N CYS A 269 -3.67 4.02 19.40
CA CYS A 269 -3.84 3.95 20.84
C CYS A 269 -3.55 5.28 21.56
N LYS A 270 -2.97 6.30 20.91
CA LYS A 270 -2.81 7.65 21.51
C LYS A 270 -4.12 8.42 21.58
N TYR A 271 -5.13 8.01 20.83
CA TYR A 271 -6.36 8.78 20.66
C TYR A 271 -7.48 8.29 21.60
N PRO A 272 -8.19 9.21 22.27
CA PRO A 272 -9.35 8.84 23.06
C PRO A 272 -10.45 8.26 22.15
N GLY A 273 -11.26 7.36 22.71
CA GLY A 273 -12.35 6.72 21.98
C GLY A 273 -11.94 5.49 21.16
N VAL A 274 -10.65 5.14 21.10
CA VAL A 274 -10.21 3.81 20.66
C VAL A 274 -10.35 2.82 21.81
N LEU A 275 -11.15 1.78 21.61
CA LEU A 275 -11.62 0.88 22.67
C LEU A 275 -10.84 -0.42 22.75
N ARG A 276 -10.39 -0.94 21.60
CA ARG A 276 -9.66 -2.20 21.48
C ARG A 276 -9.03 -2.31 20.09
N VAL A 277 -7.90 -3.01 20.00
CA VAL A 277 -7.26 -3.38 18.73
C VAL A 277 -7.18 -4.91 18.62
N THR A 278 -7.48 -5.41 17.43
CA THR A 278 -7.38 -6.82 17.02
C THR A 278 -6.83 -6.90 15.58
N ALA A 279 -6.81 -8.09 14.99
CA ALA A 279 -6.44 -8.32 13.61
C ALA A 279 -7.28 -9.41 12.97
N GLY A 280 -7.51 -9.27 11.67
CA GLY A 280 -8.17 -10.26 10.83
C GLY A 280 -7.22 -11.38 10.44
N ASN A 281 -7.69 -12.61 10.61
CA ASN A 281 -7.03 -13.83 10.12
C ASN A 281 -8.07 -14.86 9.66
N PHE A 282 -7.57 -15.96 9.11
CA PHE A 282 -8.31 -17.10 8.58
C PHE A 282 -7.87 -18.39 9.30
N GLU A 283 -7.58 -18.28 10.60
CA GLU A 283 -7.14 -19.39 11.46
C GLU A 283 -5.83 -20.06 11.00
N GLY A 284 -4.98 -19.33 10.25
CA GLY A 284 -3.72 -19.85 9.71
C GLY A 284 -3.91 -20.81 8.54
N LYS A 285 -5.10 -20.84 7.92
CA LYS A 285 -5.45 -21.81 6.87
C LYS A 285 -5.17 -21.32 5.45
N LEU A 286 -4.98 -20.02 5.23
CA LEU A 286 -4.90 -19.42 3.89
C LEU A 286 -3.57 -18.71 3.62
N GLY A 287 -3.15 -17.85 4.53
CA GLY A 287 -1.96 -17.03 4.44
C GLY A 287 -0.70 -17.80 4.79
N LYS A 288 0.42 -17.31 4.25
CA LYS A 288 1.76 -17.87 4.54
C LYS A 288 2.34 -17.24 5.81
N TYR A 289 1.98 -15.98 6.07
CA TYR A 289 2.57 -15.17 7.13
C TYR A 289 1.54 -14.97 8.24
N SER A 290 1.99 -15.09 9.48
CA SER A 290 1.19 -14.86 10.67
C SER A 290 1.91 -13.84 11.54
N ILE A 291 1.41 -12.61 11.57
CA ILE A 291 2.04 -11.49 12.27
C ILE A 291 1.33 -11.30 13.61
N SER A 292 1.90 -11.84 14.69
CA SER A 292 1.33 -11.77 16.04
C SER A 292 1.36 -10.34 16.59
N LEU A 293 0.21 -9.85 17.05
CA LEU A 293 0.09 -8.48 17.56
C LEU A 293 0.92 -8.24 18.83
N HIS A 294 1.02 -9.23 19.71
CA HIS A 294 1.80 -9.07 20.95
C HIS A 294 3.30 -9.13 20.67
N GLU A 295 3.73 -9.96 19.72
CA GLU A 295 5.15 -10.08 19.37
C GLU A 295 5.72 -8.81 18.72
N LEU A 296 4.88 -7.96 18.12
CA LEU A 296 5.27 -6.64 17.60
C LEU A 296 5.93 -5.74 18.66
N PHE A 297 5.71 -6.02 19.93
CA PHE A 297 6.19 -5.21 21.07
C PHE A 297 7.17 -5.96 21.98
N ASN A 298 7.55 -7.18 21.60
CA ASN A 298 8.47 -8.02 22.38
C ASN A 298 9.94 -7.82 22.00
N THR A 299 10.23 -7.05 20.95
CA THR A 299 11.58 -6.76 20.49
C THR A 299 12.10 -5.45 21.09
N GLN A 300 13.14 -5.58 21.93
CA GLN A 300 14.07 -4.52 22.34
C GLN A 300 15.13 -4.29 21.26
#